data_AF-A0A534RBC7-F1
#
_entry.id   AF-A0A534RBC7-F1
#
_cell.length_a   1.000
_cell.length_b   1.000
_cell.length_c   1.000
_cell.angle_alpha   90.00
_cell.angle_beta   90.00
_cell.angle_gamma   90.00
#
_symmetry.space_group_name_H-M   'P 1'
#
loop_
_entity.id
_entity.type
_entity.pdbx_description
1 polymer ?
#
loop_
_entity_poly.entity_id
_entity_poly.type
_entity_poly.pdbx_seq_one_letter_code
_entity_poly.pdbx_strand_id
1 'polypeptide(L)'
;MMREPEADAGDGRRFAVDRMMGRLARWLRVLGHDVAYGPHLVGRTLVACARREDRLLLTRDTRLLRDPHLPPHVFITNDNFRAQLREVAAAVPLGGRALLRRCLECNRLL
;
A
#
# COMPACT_ATOMS: atom_id res chain seq x y z
N MET A 1 28.04 10.86 2.85
CA MET A 1 27.64 10.33 1.53
C MET A 1 26.16 9.98 1.60
N MET A 2 25.29 10.99 1.45
CA MET A 2 23.84 10.77 1.41
C MET A 2 23.53 10.25 0.02
N ARG A 3 23.20 8.95 -0.06
CA ARG A 3 22.78 8.31 -1.31
C ARG A 3 21.42 8.92 -1.64
N GLU A 4 21.39 9.88 -2.55
CA GLU A 4 20.14 10.40 -3.10
C GLU A 4 19.34 9.21 -3.63
N PRO A 5 18.06 9.06 -3.27
CA PRO A 5 17.27 7.98 -3.83
C PRO A 5 17.10 8.32 -5.30
N GLU A 6 17.82 7.58 -6.15
CA GLU A 6 17.54 7.48 -7.58
C GLU A 6 16.02 7.31 -7.70
N ALA A 7 15.38 8.34 -8.26
CA ALA A 7 13.97 8.32 -8.55
C ALA A 7 13.77 7.21 -9.58
N ASP A 8 13.49 6.03 -9.06
CA ASP A 8 13.22 4.83 -9.83
C ASP A 8 12.15 5.20 -10.87
N ALA A 9 12.59 5.24 -12.14
CA ALA A 9 11.73 5.30 -13.32
C ALA A 9 10.90 4.01 -13.46
N GLY A 10 11.05 3.07 -12.53
CA GLY A 10 10.19 1.94 -12.28
C GLY A 10 8.89 2.29 -11.57
N ASP A 11 7.93 1.40 -11.75
CA ASP A 11 6.57 1.47 -11.26
C ASP A 11 6.46 1.88 -9.77
N GLY A 12 5.31 2.46 -9.40
CA GLY A 12 4.93 2.76 -8.03
C GLY A 12 5.34 1.67 -7.04
N ARG A 13 5.81 2.03 -5.82
CA ARG A 13 5.87 1.04 -4.73
C ARG A 13 4.53 0.31 -4.67
N ARG A 14 4.58 -1.03 -4.59
CA ARG A 14 3.40 -1.88 -4.65
C ARG A 14 2.83 -2.09 -3.25
N PHE A 15 1.53 -1.86 -3.11
CA PHE A 15 0.80 -2.05 -1.86
C PHE A 15 -0.28 -3.11 -2.03
N ALA A 16 -0.56 -3.84 -0.96
CA ALA A 16 -1.76 -4.65 -0.81
C ALA A 16 -2.54 -4.10 0.38
N VAL A 17 -3.74 -3.57 0.14
CA VAL A 17 -4.47 -2.78 1.13
C VAL A 17 -5.73 -3.53 1.57
N ASP A 18 -5.92 -3.61 2.88
CA ASP A 18 -7.13 -4.15 3.48
C ASP A 18 -8.40 -3.48 2.92
N ARG A 19 -9.44 -4.28 2.66
CA ARG A 19 -10.71 -3.79 2.10
C ARG A 19 -11.33 -2.63 2.88
N MET A 20 -11.09 -2.55 4.20
CA MET A 20 -11.65 -1.50 5.07
C MET A 20 -10.99 -0.13 4.85
N MET A 21 -9.87 -0.06 4.12
CA MET A 21 -9.09 1.16 3.91
C MET A 21 -9.19 1.67 2.46
N GLY A 22 -10.39 1.63 1.87
CA GLY A 22 -10.61 2.01 0.47
C GLY A 22 -10.21 3.45 0.14
N ARG A 23 -10.41 4.40 1.07
CA ARG A 23 -9.95 5.79 0.88
C ARG A 23 -8.43 5.88 0.83
N LEU A 24 -7.72 5.15 1.69
CA LEU A 24 -6.26 5.08 1.67
C LEU A 24 -5.77 4.50 0.34
N ALA A 25 -6.35 3.38 -0.10
CA ALA A 25 -6.00 2.75 -1.37
C ALA A 25 -6.15 3.72 -2.56
N ARG A 26 -7.25 4.48 -2.61
CA ARG A 26 -7.49 5.48 -3.66
C ARG A 26 -6.44 6.59 -3.63
N TRP A 27 -6.09 7.12 -2.45
CA TRP A 27 -5.07 8.18 -2.35
C TRP A 27 -3.68 7.71 -2.73
N LEU A 28 -3.31 6.47 -2.38
CA LEU A 28 -2.03 5.89 -2.82
C LEU A 28 -1.97 5.76 -4.36
N ARG A 29 -3.08 5.39 -5.02
CA ARG A 29 -3.16 5.39 -6.50
C ARG A 29 -3.04 6.80 -7.09
N VAL A 30 -3.65 7.81 -6.46
CA VAL A 30 -3.48 9.23 -6.85
C VAL A 30 -2.02 9.64 -6.78
N LEU A 31 -1.29 9.17 -5.77
CA LEU A 31 0.15 9.39 -5.62
C LEU A 31 1.02 8.59 -6.60
N GLY A 32 0.40 7.84 -7.52
CA GLY A 32 1.12 7.09 -8.57
C GLY A 32 1.65 5.74 -8.12
N HIS A 33 1.13 5.18 -7.02
CA HIS A 33 1.51 3.85 -6.54
C HIS A 33 0.62 2.74 -7.11
N ASP A 34 1.20 1.55 -7.32
CA ASP A 34 0.46 0.34 -7.63
C ASP A 34 -0.19 -0.20 -6.34
N VAL A 35 -1.52 -0.26 -6.31
CA VAL A 35 -2.27 -0.68 -5.13
C VAL A 35 -3.25 -1.79 -5.48
N ALA A 36 -2.99 -2.99 -4.97
CA ALA A 36 -3.96 -4.08 -4.93
C ALA A 36 -5.00 -3.79 -3.84
N TYR A 37 -6.25 -3.69 -4.26
CA TYR A 37 -7.40 -3.42 -3.40
C TYR A 37 -8.65 -4.03 -4.02
N GLY A 38 -9.43 -4.75 -3.22
CA GLY A 38 -10.67 -5.39 -3.67
C GLY A 38 -11.40 -6.11 -2.55
N PRO A 39 -12.68 -6.46 -2.75
CA PRO A 39 -13.52 -7.08 -1.72
C PRO A 39 -13.02 -8.46 -1.29
N HIS A 40 -12.27 -9.14 -2.17
CA HIS A 40 -11.68 -10.46 -1.94
C HIS A 40 -10.33 -10.42 -1.22
N LEU A 41 -9.73 -9.25 -0.98
CA LEU A 41 -8.44 -9.11 -0.31
C LEU A 41 -8.65 -8.89 1.20
N VAL A 42 -8.81 -10.00 1.93
CA VAL A 42 -9.07 -10.03 3.38
C VAL A 42 -8.32 -11.17 4.08
N GLY A 43 -7.84 -10.91 5.29
CA GLY A 43 -7.19 -11.94 6.11
C GLY A 43 -6.09 -12.67 5.33
N ARG A 44 -6.18 -14.00 5.23
CA ARG A 44 -5.20 -14.84 4.52
C ARG A 44 -5.07 -14.53 3.02
N THR A 45 -6.14 -14.12 2.35
CA THR A 45 -6.08 -13.79 0.90
C THR A 45 -5.29 -12.50 0.65
N LEU A 46 -5.40 -11.52 1.56
CA LEU A 46 -4.59 -10.30 1.53
C LEU A 46 -3.11 -10.65 1.74
N VAL A 47 -2.80 -11.48 2.75
CA VAL A 47 -1.45 -11.97 3.03
C VAL A 47 -0.86 -12.72 1.83
N ALA A 48 -1.64 -13.62 1.23
CA ALA A 48 -1.22 -14.39 0.06
C ALA A 48 -0.94 -13.49 -1.15
N CYS A 49 -1.80 -12.50 -1.44
CA CYS A 49 -1.56 -11.51 -2.49
C CYS A 49 -0.28 -10.73 -2.25
N ALA A 50 -0.10 -10.21 -1.03
CA ALA A 50 1.09 -9.45 -0.66
C ALA A 50 2.39 -10.25 -0.82
N ARG A 51 2.38 -11.54 -0.43
CA ARG A 51 3.55 -12.43 -0.62
C ARG A 51 3.80 -12.77 -2.07
N ARG A 52 2.77 -13.16 -2.81
CA ARG A 52 2.88 -13.63 -4.20
C ARG A 52 3.36 -12.53 -5.15
N GLU A 53 2.96 -11.30 -4.90
CA GLU A 53 3.25 -10.15 -5.76
C GLU A 53 4.30 -9.20 -5.17
N ASP A 54 4.94 -9.60 -4.05
CA ASP A 54 5.94 -8.81 -3.35
C ASP A 54 5.47 -7.36 -3.11
N ARG A 55 4.35 -7.26 -2.37
CA ARG A 55 3.69 -5.99 -2.03
C ARG A 55 3.81 -5.72 -0.55
N LEU A 56 3.95 -4.44 -0.19
CA LEU A 56 3.85 -4.00 1.19
C LEU A 56 2.39 -4.08 1.65
N LEU A 57 2.13 -4.92 2.66
CA LEU A 57 0.78 -5.11 3.20
C LEU A 57 0.40 -3.96 4.13
N LEU A 58 -0.73 -3.30 3.88
CA LEU A 58 -1.32 -2.32 4.79
C LEU A 58 -2.55 -2.94 5.43
N THR A 59 -2.54 -3.09 6.76
CA THR A 59 -3.69 -3.64 7.50
C THR A 59 -3.90 -2.96 8.85
N ARG A 60 -5.13 -3.03 9.33
CA ARG A 60 -5.53 -2.71 10.71
C ARG A 60 -5.95 -3.95 11.49
N ASP A 61 -5.93 -5.12 10.86
CA ASP A 61 -6.37 -6.36 11.48
C ASP A 61 -5.25 -6.91 12.38
N THR A 62 -5.42 -6.75 13.69
CA THR A 62 -4.48 -7.26 14.69
C THR A 62 -4.37 -8.79 14.67
N ARG A 63 -5.34 -9.51 14.09
CA ARG A 63 -5.29 -10.96 13.95
C ARG A 63 -4.19 -11.38 12.97
N LEU A 64 -3.92 -10.56 11.94
CA LEU A 64 -2.86 -10.82 10.97
C LEU A 64 -1.46 -10.70 11.58
N LEU A 65 -1.29 -9.86 12.60
CA LEU A 65 -0.01 -9.70 13.31
C LEU A 65 0.44 -10.97 14.06
N ARG A 66 -0.48 -11.92 14.28
CA ARG A 66 -0.17 -13.21 14.90
C ARG A 66 0.28 -14.26 13.88
N ASP A 67 0.22 -13.95 12.58
CA ASP A 67 0.67 -14.85 11.53
C ASP A 67 2.21 -14.82 11.46
N PRO A 68 2.91 -15.94 11.76
CA PRO A 68 4.37 -15.99 11.69
C PRO A 68 4.92 -15.83 10.27
N HIS A 69 4.05 -15.93 9.25
CA HIS A 69 4.41 -15.78 7.84
C HIS A 69 3.91 -14.47 7.23
N LEU A 70 3.62 -13.47 8.07
CA LEU A 70 3.18 -12.16 7.61
C LEU A 70 4.30 -11.50 6.76
N PRO A 71 4.00 -11.06 5.52
CA PRO A 71 4.96 -10.34 4.67
C PRO A 71 5.36 -8.99 5.29
N PRO A 72 6.30 -8.26 4.67
CA PRO A 72 6.53 -6.86 4.99
C PRO A 72 5.19 -6.12 5.04
N HIS A 73 4.95 -5.43 6.15
CA HIS A 73 3.67 -4.79 6.43
C HIS A 73 3.83 -3.49 7.19
N VAL A 74 2.81 -2.65 7.10
CA VAL A 74 2.59 -1.51 7.99
C VAL A 74 1.26 -1.72 8.69
N PHE A 75 1.32 -1.80 10.01
CA PHE A 75 0.12 -1.81 10.83
C PHE A 75 -0.38 -0.37 10.98
N ILE A 76 -1.64 -0.15 10.60
CA ILE A 76 -2.27 1.15 10.61
C ILE A 76 -3.15 1.23 11.86
N THR A 77 -2.87 2.20 12.73
CA THR A 77 -3.58 2.34 14.00
C THR A 77 -4.85 3.18 13.85
N ASN A 78 -4.81 4.21 12.99
CA ASN A 78 -5.88 5.18 12.88
C ASN A 78 -6.99 4.77 11.89
N ASP A 79 -8.21 5.26 12.09
CA ASP A 79 -9.36 5.05 11.20
C ASP A 79 -9.56 6.20 10.19
N ASN A 80 -9.01 7.38 10.48
CA ASN A 80 -9.06 8.53 9.62
C ASN A 80 -8.04 8.39 8.48
N PHE A 81 -8.51 8.36 7.23
CA PHE A 81 -7.66 8.17 6.06
C PHE A 81 -6.46 9.14 5.97
N ARG A 82 -6.57 10.38 6.49
CA ARG A 82 -5.45 11.34 6.48
C ARG A 82 -4.37 10.93 7.47
N ALA A 83 -4.77 10.43 8.64
CA ALA A 83 -3.84 9.88 9.62
C ALA A 83 -3.20 8.60 9.08
N GLN A 84 -3.99 7.70 8.48
CA GLN A 84 -3.49 6.49 7.84
C GLN A 84 -2.43 6.81 6.78
N LEU A 85 -2.68 7.81 5.92
CA LEU A 85 -1.72 8.22 4.90
C LEU A 85 -0.41 8.75 5.51
N ARG A 86 -0.49 9.46 6.64
CA ARG A 86 0.71 9.89 7.38
C ARG A 86 1.46 8.72 8.01
N GLU A 87 0.75 7.74 8.56
CA GLU A 87 1.37 6.52 9.09
C GLU A 87 2.13 5.77 7.98
N VAL A 88 1.54 5.65 6.79
CA VAL A 88 2.23 5.07 5.63
C VAL A 88 3.43 5.93 5.21
N ALA A 89 3.27 7.26 5.13
CA ALA A 89 4.35 8.17 4.74
C ALA A 89 5.54 8.18 5.72
N ALA A 90 5.28 7.91 7.01
CA ALA A 90 6.31 7.76 8.02
C ALA A 90 7.07 6.44 7.89
N ALA A 91 6.41 5.38 7.42
CA ALA A 91 7.04 4.08 7.19
C ALA A 91 7.77 4.01 5.85
N VAL A 92 7.25 4.68 4.80
CA VAL A 92 7.79 4.63 3.44
C VAL A 92 7.64 5.97 2.70
N PRO A 93 8.60 6.34 1.84
CA PRO A 93 8.47 7.55 1.03
C PRO A 93 7.32 7.40 0.02
N LEU A 94 6.38 8.35 0.06
CA LEU A 94 5.26 8.45 -0.87
C LEU A 94 5.42 9.59 -1.90
N GLY A 95 6.40 10.47 -1.71
CA GLY A 95 6.64 11.64 -2.56
C GLY A 95 7.56 11.35 -3.76
N GLY A 96 7.68 12.35 -4.65
CA GLY A 96 8.63 12.32 -5.77
C GLY A 96 8.14 11.56 -7.02
N ARG A 97 6.84 11.27 -7.11
CA ARG A 97 6.25 10.50 -8.21
C ARG A 97 5.25 11.33 -9.00
N ALA A 98 5.08 10.98 -10.28
CA ALA A 98 4.04 11.55 -11.12
C ALA A 98 2.66 11.12 -10.60
N LEU A 99 1.83 12.12 -10.27
CA LEU A 99 0.47 11.91 -9.78
C LEU A 99 -0.43 11.38 -10.89
N LEU A 100 -1.50 10.68 -10.49
CA LEU A 100 -2.57 10.22 -11.37
C LEU A 100 -2.08 9.38 -12.56
N ARG A 101 -0.99 8.62 -12.39
CA ARG A 101 -0.50 7.64 -13.38
C ARG A 101 -1.21 6.29 -13.31
N ARG A 102 -2.12 6.12 -12.35
CA ARG A 102 -2.83 4.87 -12.07
C ARG A 102 -4.32 5.12 -12.05
N CYS A 103 -5.09 4.26 -12.72
CA CYS A 103 -6.54 4.28 -12.65
C CYS A 103 -7.00 4.03 -11.21
N LEU A 104 -7.85 4.91 -10.69
CA LEU A 104 -8.34 4.83 -9.31
C LEU A 104 -9.25 3.62 -9.05
N GLU A 105 -9.81 3.02 -10.10
CA GLU A 105 -10.69 1.84 -10.01
C GLU A 105 -9.93 0.55 -10.26
N CYS A 106 -9.32 0.41 -11.44
CA CYS A 106 -8.68 -0.84 -11.88
C CYS A 106 -7.16 -0.89 -11.69
N ASN A 107 -6.52 0.17 -11.19
CA ASN A 107 -5.09 0.22 -10.88
C ASN A 107 -4.12 0.07 -12.09
N ARG A 108 -4.63 0.06 -13.33
CA ARG A 108 -3.79 0.06 -14.55
C ARG A 108 -3.10 1.40 -14.75
N LEU A 109 -1.97 1.40 -15.46
CA LEU A 109 -1.29 2.62 -15.90
C LEU A 109 -2.18 3.43 -16.86
N LEU A 110 -2.10 4.75 -16.75
CA LEU A 110 -2.73 5.73 -17.64
C LEU A 110 -1.72 6.32 -18.62
#